data_AF-A0A0N1B045-F1
#
_entry.id   AF-A0A0N1B045-F1
#
_cell.length_a   1.000
_cell.length_b   1.000
_cell.length_c   1.000
_cell.angle_alpha   90.00
_cell.angle_beta   90.00
_cell.angle_gamma   90.00
#
_symmetry.space_group_name_H-M   'P 1'
#
loop_
_entity.id
_entity.type
_entity.pdbx_description
1 polymer ?
#
loop_
_entity_poly.entity_id
_entity_poly.type
_entity_poly.pdbx_seq_one_letter_code
_entity_poly.pdbx_strand_id
1 'polypeptide(L)'
;PSEAAGLVGRPEAANLVGLMAALTGRSVPQVLRDHGGQGFGAFKPALAEAMVAVIAPITARFNDLRGDHAAIDRILDRGAERARAIAMPVLGEVRRAVGFAG
;
A
#
# COMPACT_ATOMS: atom_id res chain seq x y z
N PRO A 1 -13.17 -20.47 -11.43
CA PRO A 1 -13.60 -21.57 -10.53
C PRO A 1 -14.60 -20.99 -9.52
N SER A 2 -15.49 -21.81 -8.95
CA SER A 2 -16.41 -21.41 -7.87
C SER A 2 -15.86 -21.70 -6.47
N GLU A 3 -14.82 -22.52 -6.37
CA GLU A 3 -14.22 -22.97 -5.12
C GLU A 3 -12.71 -22.78 -5.10
N ALA A 4 -12.14 -22.64 -3.90
CA ALA A 4 -10.73 -22.32 -3.71
C ALA A 4 -9.80 -23.42 -4.24
N ALA A 5 -10.18 -24.69 -4.10
CA ALA A 5 -9.43 -25.82 -4.66
C ALA A 5 -9.29 -25.72 -6.20
N GLY A 6 -10.29 -25.14 -6.87
CA GLY A 6 -10.27 -24.92 -8.32
C GLY A 6 -9.29 -23.83 -8.79
N LEU A 7 -8.61 -23.14 -7.88
CA LEU A 7 -7.51 -22.21 -8.21
C LEU A 7 -6.15 -22.91 -8.35
N VAL A 8 -6.01 -24.13 -7.81
CA VAL A 8 -4.75 -24.90 -7.89
C VAL A 8 -4.46 -25.20 -9.37
N GLY A 9 -3.22 -24.93 -9.81
CA GLY A 9 -2.81 -25.07 -11.21
C GLY A 9 -3.31 -23.95 -12.14
N ARG A 10 -3.96 -22.91 -11.60
CA ARG A 10 -4.48 -21.76 -12.37
C ARG A 10 -3.95 -20.42 -11.85
N PRO A 11 -2.65 -20.13 -12.09
CA PRO A 11 -2.01 -18.94 -11.53
C PRO A 11 -2.69 -17.63 -11.97
N GLU A 12 -3.25 -17.59 -13.18
CA GLU A 12 -3.98 -16.43 -13.69
C GLU A 12 -5.27 -16.17 -12.91
N ALA A 13 -6.01 -17.24 -12.58
CA ALA A 13 -7.23 -17.14 -11.79
C ALA A 13 -6.91 -16.78 -10.33
N ALA A 14 -5.88 -17.42 -9.77
CA ALA A 14 -5.44 -17.17 -8.40
C ALA A 14 -4.99 -15.71 -8.22
N ASN A 15 -4.25 -15.15 -9.18
CA ASN A 15 -3.83 -13.75 -9.14
C ASN A 15 -5.03 -12.79 -9.18
N LEU A 16 -5.97 -12.98 -10.10
CA LEU A 16 -7.14 -12.09 -10.23
C LEU A 16 -8.03 -12.12 -8.97
N VAL A 17 -8.29 -13.31 -8.44
CA VAL A 17 -9.08 -13.47 -7.21
C VAL A 17 -8.34 -12.91 -5.99
N GLY A 18 -7.02 -13.10 -5.93
CA GLY A 18 -6.16 -12.54 -4.87
C GLY A 18 -6.12 -11.00 -4.89
N LEU A 19 -6.01 -10.39 -6.07
CA LEU A 19 -6.08 -8.94 -6.21
C LEU A 19 -7.42 -8.39 -5.75
N MET A 20 -8.54 -9.00 -6.18
CA MET A 20 -9.87 -8.59 -5.74
C MET A 20 -10.03 -8.72 -4.22
N ALA A 21 -9.54 -9.82 -3.64
CA ALA A 21 -9.53 -10.05 -2.20
C ALA A 21 -8.76 -8.94 -1.46
N ALA A 22 -7.54 -8.63 -1.90
CA ALA A 22 -6.69 -7.60 -1.32
C ALA A 22 -7.31 -6.19 -1.41
N LEU A 23 -7.86 -5.84 -2.58
CA LEU A 23 -8.46 -4.51 -2.81
C LEU A 23 -9.75 -4.30 -2.01
N THR A 24 -10.52 -5.36 -1.79
CA THR A 24 -11.84 -5.26 -1.13
C THR A 24 -11.82 -5.70 0.33
N GLY A 25 -10.66 -6.11 0.87
CA GLY A 25 -10.53 -6.65 2.23
C GLY A 25 -11.29 -7.96 2.46
N ARG A 26 -11.68 -8.66 1.39
CA ARG A 26 -12.43 -9.91 1.44
C ARG A 26 -11.50 -11.10 1.34
N SER A 27 -11.92 -12.23 1.90
CA SER A 27 -11.21 -13.51 1.74
C SER A 27 -11.42 -14.10 0.34
N VAL A 28 -10.50 -14.94 -0.11
CA VAL A 28 -10.62 -15.68 -1.39
C VAL A 28 -11.95 -16.45 -1.50
N PRO A 29 -12.41 -17.19 -0.46
CA PRO A 29 -13.72 -17.82 -0.49
C PRO A 29 -14.89 -16.84 -0.64
N GLN A 30 -14.82 -15.64 -0.05
CA GLN A 30 -15.85 -14.60 -0.25
C GLN A 30 -15.89 -14.14 -1.71
N VAL A 31 -14.74 -13.82 -2.30
CA VAL A 31 -14.67 -13.40 -3.71
C VAL A 31 -15.17 -14.50 -4.65
N LEU A 32 -14.84 -15.77 -4.37
CA LEU A 32 -15.31 -16.90 -5.16
C LEU A 32 -16.80 -17.19 -4.99
N ARG A 33 -17.42 -16.86 -3.86
CA ARG A 33 -18.88 -16.93 -3.73
C ARG A 33 -19.57 -15.87 -4.61
N ASP A 34 -19.02 -14.67 -4.64
CA ASP A 34 -19.65 -13.53 -5.33
C ASP A 34 -19.44 -13.59 -6.85
N HIS A 35 -18.29 -14.12 -7.29
CA HIS A 35 -17.87 -14.08 -8.70
C HIS A 35 -17.50 -15.44 -9.30
N GLY A 36 -17.59 -16.50 -8.51
CA GLY A 36 -17.28 -17.86 -8.96
C GLY A 36 -18.12 -18.27 -10.17
N GLY A 37 -17.48 -18.92 -11.13
CA GLY A 37 -18.18 -19.44 -12.32
C GLY A 37 -18.54 -18.40 -13.40
N GLN A 38 -18.43 -17.09 -13.13
CA GLN A 38 -18.82 -16.02 -14.08
C GLN A 38 -17.85 -15.80 -15.24
N GLY A 39 -16.70 -16.48 -15.25
CA GLY A 39 -15.65 -16.31 -16.26
C GLY A 39 -14.91 -14.97 -16.15
N PHE A 40 -13.80 -14.81 -16.88
CA PHE A 40 -12.98 -13.60 -16.77
C PHE A 40 -13.56 -12.37 -17.46
N GLY A 41 -14.50 -12.55 -18.41
CA GLY A 41 -15.15 -11.43 -19.10
C GLY A 41 -15.95 -10.54 -18.14
N ALA A 42 -16.67 -11.15 -17.19
CA ALA A 42 -17.41 -10.42 -16.16
C ALA A 42 -16.52 -10.01 -14.97
N PHE A 43 -15.54 -10.85 -14.61
CA PHE A 43 -14.68 -10.59 -13.44
C PHE A 43 -13.74 -9.40 -13.63
N LYS A 44 -13.10 -9.26 -14.81
CA LYS A 44 -12.09 -8.23 -15.05
C LYS A 44 -12.63 -6.79 -14.94
N PRO A 45 -13.82 -6.45 -15.50
CA PRO A 45 -14.44 -5.15 -15.28
C PRO A 45 -14.68 -4.85 -13.79
N ALA A 46 -15.24 -5.79 -13.04
CA ALA A 46 -15.47 -5.62 -11.60
C ALA A 46 -14.15 -5.39 -10.83
N LEU A 47 -13.09 -6.12 -11.20
CA LEU A 47 -11.75 -5.91 -10.62
C LEU A 47 -11.21 -4.51 -10.97
N ALA A 48 -11.38 -4.05 -12.21
CA ALA A 48 -10.94 -2.74 -12.64
C ALA A 48 -11.65 -1.62 -11.87
N GLU A 49 -12.96 -1.73 -11.66
CA GLU A 49 -13.73 -0.80 -10.84
C GLU A 49 -13.24 -0.77 -9.39
N ALA A 50 -13.00 -1.94 -8.78
CA ALA A 50 -12.45 -2.03 -7.43
C ALA A 50 -11.04 -1.39 -7.35
N MET A 51 -10.19 -1.60 -8.35
CA MET A 51 -8.87 -0.97 -8.43
C MET A 51 -8.97 0.56 -8.51
N VAL A 52 -9.86 1.08 -9.36
CA VAL A 52 -10.07 2.53 -9.50
C VAL A 52 -10.54 3.14 -8.18
N ALA A 53 -11.50 2.51 -7.50
CA ALA A 53 -12.02 2.99 -6.22
C ALA A 53 -10.93 3.12 -5.15
N VAL A 54 -9.94 2.22 -5.14
CA VAL A 54 -8.82 2.24 -4.19
C VAL A 54 -7.72 3.23 -4.63
N ILE A 55 -7.36 3.25 -5.91
CA ILE A 55 -6.20 4.00 -6.40
C ILE A 55 -6.52 5.47 -6.61
N ALA A 56 -7.72 5.82 -7.08
CA ALA A 56 -8.13 7.20 -7.37
C ALA A 56 -7.88 8.18 -6.19
N PRO A 57 -8.28 7.89 -4.93
CA PRO A 57 -8.00 8.81 -3.82
C PRO A 57 -6.51 8.95 -3.52
N ILE A 58 -5.71 7.90 -3.74
CA ILE A 58 -4.25 7.95 -3.57
C ILE A 58 -3.64 8.88 -4.62
N THR A 59 -4.05 8.74 -5.88
CA THR A 59 -3.62 9.61 -6.98
C THR A 59 -4.04 11.06 -6.76
N ALA A 60 -5.26 11.30 -6.27
CA ALA A 60 -5.72 12.63 -5.92
C ALA A 60 -4.83 13.26 -4.85
N ARG A 61 -4.61 12.55 -3.73
CA ARG A 61 -3.75 13.03 -2.64
C ARG A 61 -2.30 13.26 -3.09
N PHE A 62 -1.77 12.39 -3.95
CA PHE A 62 -0.45 12.56 -4.54
C PHE A 62 -0.37 13.85 -5.35
N ASN A 63 -1.36 14.11 -6.20
CA ASN A 63 -1.40 15.32 -7.02
C ASN A 63 -1.55 16.59 -6.17
N ASP A 64 -2.38 16.56 -5.13
CA ASP A 64 -2.53 17.66 -4.18
C ASP A 64 -1.20 18.02 -3.52
N LEU A 65 -0.48 17.00 -3.01
CA LEU A 65 0.83 17.20 -2.38
C LEU A 65 1.87 17.67 -3.39
N ARG A 66 1.91 17.07 -4.58
CA ARG A 66 2.84 17.45 -5.64
C ARG A 66 2.66 18.91 -6.08
N GLY A 67 1.43 19.42 -6.02
CA GLY A 67 1.12 20.82 -6.33
C GLY A 67 1.45 21.81 -5.20
N ASP A 68 1.61 21.34 -3.97
CA ASP A 68 1.88 22.17 -2.78
C ASP A 68 3.28 21.90 -2.21
N HIS A 69 4.30 22.46 -2.87
CA HIS A 69 5.69 22.35 -2.42
C HIS A 69 5.89 22.85 -0.98
N ALA A 70 5.20 23.93 -0.58
CA ALA A 70 5.33 24.47 0.76
C ALA A 70 4.80 23.50 1.83
N ALA A 71 3.74 22.74 1.55
CA ALA A 71 3.30 21.68 2.44
C ALA A 71 4.30 20.52 2.53
N ILE A 72 4.93 20.15 1.41
CA ILE A 72 5.99 19.14 1.40
C ILE A 72 7.15 19.58 2.29
N ASP A 73 7.66 20.80 2.12
CA ASP A 73 8.76 21.34 2.92
C ASP A 73 8.43 21.32 4.41
N ARG A 74 7.23 21.80 4.79
CA ARG A 74 6.77 21.73 6.19
C ARG A 74 6.70 20.31 6.74
N ILE A 75 6.33 19.32 5.92
CA ILE A 75 6.30 17.91 6.35
C ILE A 75 7.73 17.40 6.56
N LEU A 76 8.65 17.71 5.64
CA LEU A 76 10.05 17.32 5.71
C LEU A 76 10.76 17.96 6.91
N ASP A 77 10.55 19.25 7.17
CA ASP A 77 11.14 19.97 8.30
C ASP A 77 10.73 19.34 9.63
N ARG A 78 9.42 19.08 9.82
CA ARG A 78 8.93 18.38 11.03
C ARG A 78 9.50 16.97 11.15
N GLY A 79 9.65 16.27 10.03
CA GLY A 79 10.29 14.95 10.01
C GLY A 79 11.75 15.03 10.45
N ALA A 80 12.48 16.02 9.96
CA ALA A 80 13.88 16.28 10.30
C ALA A 80 14.05 16.67 11.76
N GLU A 81 13.18 17.52 12.31
CA GLU A 81 13.18 17.86 13.75
C GLU A 81 13.00 16.62 14.62
N ARG A 82 12.01 15.78 14.32
CA ARG A 82 11.78 14.52 15.05
C ARG A 82 12.96 13.57 14.94
N ALA A 83 13.53 13.42 13.75
CA ALA A 83 14.70 12.58 13.53
C ALA A 83 15.91 13.09 14.31
N ARG A 84 16.17 14.40 14.30
CA ARG A 84 17.26 15.04 15.05
C ARG A 84 17.10 14.86 16.55
N ALA A 85 15.90 15.01 17.09
CA ALA A 85 15.63 14.81 18.51
C ALA A 85 16.02 13.40 18.99
N ILE A 86 15.87 12.38 18.12
CA ILE A 86 16.26 11.00 18.40
C ILE A 86 17.76 10.78 18.17
N ALA A 87 18.30 11.32 17.07
CA ALA A 87 19.67 11.05 16.65
C ALA A 87 20.73 11.79 17.46
N MET A 88 20.45 13.03 17.89
CA MET A 88 21.44 13.88 18.57
C MET A 88 21.94 13.31 19.91
N PRO A 89 21.09 12.74 20.79
CA PRO A 89 21.56 12.08 22.01
C PRO A 89 22.51 10.92 21.74
N VAL A 90 22.16 10.05 20.77
CA VAL A 90 22.97 8.90 20.37
C VAL A 90 24.31 9.36 19.80
N LEU A 91 24.30 10.38 18.94
CA LEU A 91 25.52 10.95 18.40
C LEU A 91 26.40 11.55 19.50
N GLY A 92 25.80 12.15 20.54
CA GLY A 92 26.51 12.63 21.72
C GLY A 92 27.19 11.50 22.51
N GLU A 93 26.53 10.36 22.69
CA GLU A 93 27.12 9.16 23.31
C GLU A 93 28.30 8.63 22.50
N VAL A 94 28.14 8.51 21.18
CA VAL A 94 29.21 8.07 20.28
C VAL A 94 30.41 9.03 20.34
N ARG A 95 30.17 10.35 20.29
CA ARG A 95 31.23 11.36 20.38
C ARG A 95 32.01 11.25 21.69
N ARG A 96 31.32 11.08 22.82
CA ARG A 96 31.95 10.84 24.13
C ARG A 96 32.78 9.56 24.15
N ALA A 97 32.25 8.46 23.60
CA ALA A 97 32.94 7.17 23.57
C ALA A 97 34.23 7.20 22.73
N VAL A 98 34.24 7.97 21.63
CA VAL A 98 35.40 8.12 20.73
C VAL A 98 36.42 9.15 21.25
N GLY A 99 36.09 9.91 22.30
CA GLY A 99 36.98 10.90 22.90
C GLY A 99 36.94 12.27 22.24
N PHE A 100 35.91 12.57 21.43
CA PHE A 100 35.67 13.93 20.98
C PHE A 100 35.10 14.76 22.15
N ALA A 101 35.82 15.81 22.56
CA ALA A 101 35.30 16.79 23.51
C ALA A 101 34.11 17.53 22.87
N GLY A 102 33.04 17.69 23.65
CA GLY A 102 31.72 18.18 23.22
C GLY A 102 31.75 19.53 22.52
#